data_AF-A0A1V6F0Q3-F1
#
_entry.id   AF-A0A1V6F0Q3-F1
#
_cell.length_a   1.000
_cell.length_b   1.000
_cell.length_c   1.000
_cell.angle_alpha   90.00
_cell.angle_beta   90.00
_cell.angle_gamma   90.00
#
_symmetry.space_group_name_H-M   'P 1'
#
loop_
_entity.id
_entity.type
_entity.pdbx_description
1 polymer ?
#
loop_
_entity_poly.entity_id
_entity_poly.type
_entity_poly.pdbx_seq_one_letter_code
_entity_poly.pdbx_strand_id
1 'polypeptide(L)'
;MTPEDWRSRAIPFDLPPNNLSLEFPNVTVLDNQSCSACQSSLLLFLKKYGEQLFDAEKGGGKTPIAIGKGHESLPPGTLCIGNCTTRFKEGRPFVPGCPPVVSQILAVYDEYFR
;
A
#
# COMPACT_ATOMS: atom_id res chain seq x y z
N MET A 1 5.57 37.03 10.62
CA MET A 1 4.19 37.51 10.83
C MET A 1 3.25 36.48 10.26
N THR A 2 2.20 36.13 10.99
CA THR A 2 1.18 35.17 10.54
C THR A 2 -0.06 35.99 10.17
N PRO A 3 -0.65 35.85 8.96
CA PRO A 3 -1.83 36.63 8.57
C PRO A 3 -2.97 36.40 9.57
N GLU A 4 -3.65 37.44 10.03
CA GLU A 4 -4.67 37.34 11.10
C GLU A 4 -5.76 36.29 10.80
N ASP A 5 -6.08 36.12 9.52
CA ASP A 5 -7.13 35.21 9.02
C ASP A 5 -6.64 33.80 8.64
N TRP A 6 -5.40 33.42 8.95
CA TRP A 6 -4.86 32.12 8.50
C TRP A 6 -5.68 30.93 8.97
N ARG A 7 -6.32 31.04 10.15
CA ARG A 7 -7.17 29.97 10.72
C ARG A 7 -8.50 29.81 9.99
N SER A 8 -9.10 30.89 9.49
CA SER A 8 -10.39 30.83 8.79
C SER A 8 -10.24 30.27 7.36
N ARG A 9 -9.01 30.21 6.85
CA ARG A 9 -8.65 29.64 5.54
C ARG A 9 -7.96 28.28 5.63
N ALA A 10 -7.75 27.78 6.85
CA ALA A 10 -7.13 26.47 7.05
C ALA A 10 -8.13 25.37 6.68
N ILE A 11 -7.76 24.53 5.72
CA ILE A 11 -8.49 23.30 5.42
C ILE A 11 -7.87 22.21 6.30
N PRO A 12 -8.64 21.58 7.22
CA PRO A 12 -8.12 20.48 8.02
C PRO A 12 -7.76 19.31 7.11
N PHE A 13 -6.64 18.65 7.42
CA PHE A 13 -6.30 17.41 6.75
C PHE A 13 -7.35 16.34 7.07
N ASP A 14 -7.72 15.57 6.05
CA ASP A 14 -8.52 14.37 6.26
C ASP A 14 -7.79 13.41 7.21
N LEU A 15 -8.54 12.80 8.12
CA LEU A 15 -8.00 11.77 8.98
C LEU A 15 -7.61 10.55 8.13
N PRO A 16 -6.48 9.90 8.42
CA PRO A 16 -6.16 8.64 7.77
C PRO A 16 -7.22 7.60 8.11
N PRO A 17 -7.57 6.70 7.17
CA PRO A 17 -8.53 5.65 7.44
C PRO A 17 -8.03 4.71 8.53
N ASN A 18 -8.95 4.23 9.38
CA ASN A 18 -8.61 3.34 10.50
C ASN A 18 -8.12 1.95 10.03
N ASN A 19 -8.54 1.49 8.84
CA ASN A 19 -8.08 0.23 8.26
C ASN A 19 -8.21 0.25 6.74
N LEU A 20 -7.07 0.20 6.04
CA LEU A 20 -7.02 0.19 4.57
C LEU A 20 -7.78 -0.99 3.95
N SER A 21 -7.85 -2.13 4.64
CA SER A 21 -8.56 -3.32 4.13
C SER A 21 -10.08 -3.14 4.10
N LEU A 22 -10.63 -2.14 4.80
CA LEU A 22 -12.07 -1.82 4.75
C LEU A 22 -12.43 -0.99 3.50
N GLU A 23 -11.50 -0.21 2.97
CA GLU A 23 -11.73 0.62 1.76
C GLU A 23 -11.50 -0.16 0.45
N PHE A 24 -10.72 -1.25 0.50
CA PHE A 24 -10.35 -2.03 -0.68
C PHE A 24 -10.68 -3.52 -0.45
N PRO A 25 -11.92 -3.96 -0.72
CA PRO A 25 -12.39 -5.30 -0.35
C PRO A 25 -11.60 -6.44 -1.01
N ASN A 26 -10.88 -6.13 -2.08
CA ASN A 26 -10.26 -7.12 -2.97
C ASN A 26 -8.75 -7.29 -2.73
N VAL A 27 -8.20 -6.58 -1.75
CA VAL A 27 -6.83 -6.77 -1.27
C VAL A 27 -6.84 -7.14 0.21
N THR A 28 -5.82 -7.86 0.65
CA THR A 28 -5.57 -8.10 2.08
C THR A 28 -4.29 -7.39 2.45
N VAL A 29 -4.40 -6.30 3.22
CA VAL A 29 -3.22 -5.53 3.66
C VAL A 29 -2.68 -6.13 4.95
N LEU A 30 -1.48 -6.72 4.86
CA LEU A 30 -0.69 -7.27 5.96
C LEU A 30 0.25 -6.17 6.46
N ASP A 31 -0.24 -5.32 7.36
CA ASP A 31 0.53 -4.27 8.00
C ASP A 31 1.07 -4.71 9.37
N ASN A 32 2.39 -4.83 9.50
CA ASN A 32 3.03 -5.18 10.76
C ASN A 32 4.36 -4.43 10.94
N GLN A 33 4.39 -3.51 11.91
CA GLN A 33 5.52 -2.60 12.16
C GLN A 33 5.99 -1.85 10.90
N SER A 34 5.04 -1.33 10.12
CA SER A 34 5.35 -0.42 9.02
C SER A 34 5.57 1.01 9.52
N CYS A 35 6.18 1.85 8.67
CA CYS A 35 6.20 3.29 8.88
C CYS A 35 5.04 3.96 8.14
N SER A 36 4.63 5.13 8.61
CA SER A 36 3.54 5.92 8.00
C SER A 36 3.77 6.21 6.51
N ALA A 37 5.03 6.36 6.09
CA ALA A 37 5.35 6.63 4.70
C ALA A 37 4.98 5.46 3.75
N CYS A 38 5.21 4.20 4.17
CA CYS A 38 4.79 3.04 3.38
C CYS A 38 3.27 2.90 3.36
N GLN A 39 2.58 3.20 4.48
CA GLN A 39 1.12 3.21 4.54
C GLN A 39 0.54 4.24 3.56
N SER A 40 1.08 5.46 3.53
CA SER A 40 0.64 6.52 2.61
C SER A 40 0.89 6.16 1.14
N SER A 41 2.07 5.61 0.80
CA SER A 41 2.35 5.15 -0.56
C SER A 41 1.39 4.05 -1.01
N LEU A 42 1.11 3.07 -0.14
CA LEU A 42 0.16 1.99 -0.43
C LEU A 42 -1.26 2.54 -0.60
N LEU A 43 -1.72 3.42 0.29
CA LEU A 43 -3.02 4.07 0.17
C LEU A 43 -3.16 4.81 -1.15
N LEU A 44 -2.13 5.58 -1.55
CA LEU A 44 -2.16 6.33 -2.82
C LEU A 44 -2.19 5.39 -4.03
N PHE A 45 -1.44 4.29 -3.98
CA PHE A 45 -1.47 3.25 -5.02
C PHE A 45 -2.87 2.63 -5.14
N LEU A 46 -3.47 2.22 -4.02
CA LEU A 46 -4.81 1.61 -4.01
C LEU A 46 -5.90 2.59 -4.43
N LYS A 47 -5.85 3.86 -4.01
CA LYS A 47 -6.78 4.89 -4.49
C LYS A 47 -6.69 5.12 -6.00
N LYS A 48 -5.50 5.02 -6.57
CA LYS A 48 -5.26 5.30 -8.00
C LYS A 48 -5.54 4.10 -8.91
N TYR A 49 -5.22 2.89 -8.45
CA TYR A 49 -5.22 1.70 -9.30
C TYR A 49 -6.00 0.51 -8.71
N GLY A 50 -6.47 0.61 -7.47
CA GLY A 50 -7.04 -0.52 -6.73
C GLY A 50 -8.25 -1.14 -7.43
N GLU A 51 -9.18 -0.30 -7.89
CA GLU A 51 -10.37 -0.74 -8.64
C GLU A 51 -10.00 -1.41 -9.96
N GLN A 52 -9.08 -0.82 -10.72
CA GLN A 52 -8.64 -1.35 -12.03
C GLN A 52 -7.93 -2.70 -11.91
N LEU A 53 -7.06 -2.84 -10.91
CA LEU A 53 -6.14 -3.98 -10.79
C LEU A 53 -6.75 -5.15 -10.02
N PHE A 54 -7.61 -4.88 -9.04
CA PHE A 54 -8.15 -5.89 -8.13
C PHE A 54 -9.67 -6.04 -8.25
N ASP A 55 -10.26 -5.84 -9.42
CA ASP A 55 -11.71 -5.95 -9.62
C ASP A 55 -12.27 -7.32 -9.20
N ALA A 56 -13.30 -7.32 -8.35
CA ALA A 56 -13.92 -8.50 -7.76
C ALA A 56 -14.64 -9.37 -8.81
N GLU A 57 -15.10 -8.77 -9.91
CA GLU A 57 -15.82 -9.49 -10.97
C GLU A 57 -14.92 -10.48 -11.74
N LYS A 58 -13.60 -10.34 -11.63
CA LYS A 58 -12.63 -11.23 -12.29
C LYS A 58 -12.41 -12.56 -11.56
N GLY A 59 -13.12 -12.83 -10.47
CA GLY A 59 -13.13 -14.13 -9.79
C GLY A 59 -11.81 -14.52 -9.10
N GLY A 60 -10.85 -13.60 -8.99
CA GLY A 60 -9.58 -13.81 -8.29
C GLY A 60 -9.73 -13.65 -6.78
N GLY A 61 -9.06 -14.50 -6.00
CA GLY A 61 -8.95 -14.33 -4.55
C GLY A 61 -8.27 -13.01 -4.16
N LYS A 62 -8.46 -12.54 -2.92
CA LYS A 62 -7.88 -11.28 -2.46
C LYS A 62 -6.36 -11.30 -2.55
N THR A 63 -5.76 -10.31 -3.22
CA THR A 63 -4.30 -10.25 -3.34
C THR A 63 -3.69 -9.84 -1.99
N PRO A 64 -2.79 -10.66 -1.39
CA PRO A 64 -2.10 -10.27 -0.17
C PRO A 64 -1.00 -9.26 -0.48
N ILE A 65 -0.98 -8.15 0.28
CA ILE A 65 0.03 -7.09 0.17
C ILE A 65 0.65 -6.88 1.54
N ALA A 66 1.97 -6.96 1.65
CA ALA A 66 2.68 -6.80 2.92
C ALA A 66 3.51 -5.51 2.97
N ILE A 67 3.41 -4.80 4.09
CA ILE A 67 4.28 -3.69 4.47
C ILE A 67 4.81 -3.88 5.89
N GLY A 68 5.99 -3.32 6.15
CA GLY A 68 6.62 -3.37 7.47
C GLY A 68 7.49 -4.59 7.72
N LYS A 69 8.28 -4.53 8.80
CA LYS A 69 9.32 -5.51 9.12
C LYS A 69 8.86 -6.61 10.09
N GLY A 70 7.70 -6.43 10.73
CA GLY A 70 7.29 -7.21 11.89
C GLY A 70 6.78 -8.62 11.59
N HIS A 71 6.65 -8.99 10.31
CA HIS A 71 6.16 -10.32 9.94
C HIS A 71 7.10 -11.45 10.42
N GLU A 72 6.66 -12.69 10.34
CA GLU A 72 7.55 -13.86 10.52
C GLU A 72 7.46 -14.75 9.28
N SER A 73 6.25 -14.89 8.76
CA SER A 73 5.93 -15.54 7.50
C SER A 73 4.94 -14.69 6.70
N LEU A 74 4.92 -14.86 5.38
CA LEU A 74 3.93 -14.25 4.49
C LEU A 74 3.30 -15.33 3.58
N PRO A 75 2.00 -15.20 3.25
CA PRO A 75 1.35 -16.07 2.29
C PRO A 75 2.09 -16.12 0.93
N PRO A 76 1.99 -17.23 0.18
CA PRO A 76 2.44 -17.28 -1.20
C PRO A 76 1.78 -16.19 -2.05
N GLY A 77 2.51 -15.68 -3.06
CA GLY A 77 1.99 -14.62 -3.95
C GLY A 77 1.85 -13.24 -3.29
N THR A 78 2.34 -13.04 -2.06
CA THR A 78 2.27 -11.74 -1.39
C THR A 78 3.15 -10.69 -2.08
N LEU A 79 2.54 -9.56 -2.47
CA LEU A 79 3.24 -8.37 -2.93
C LEU A 79 3.94 -7.68 -1.75
N CYS A 80 5.26 -7.77 -1.73
CA CYS A 80 6.13 -7.28 -0.66
C CYS A 80 6.57 -5.84 -0.96
N ILE A 81 6.10 -4.86 -0.18
CA ILE A 81 6.32 -3.44 -0.46
C ILE A 81 7.28 -2.81 0.56
N GLY A 82 8.34 -2.21 0.02
CA GLY A 82 9.35 -1.45 0.77
C GLY A 82 10.44 -2.32 1.39
N ASN A 83 11.59 -1.72 1.66
CA ASN A 83 12.81 -2.40 2.10
C ASN A 83 12.64 -3.19 3.41
N CYS A 84 11.67 -2.81 4.24
CA CYS A 84 11.33 -3.56 5.46
C CYS A 84 10.87 -5.00 5.17
N THR A 85 10.40 -5.30 3.96
CA THR A 85 9.96 -6.63 3.54
C THR A 85 11.03 -7.44 2.80
N THR A 86 12.26 -6.91 2.65
CA THR A 86 13.30 -7.47 1.78
C THR A 86 13.66 -8.93 2.09
N ARG A 87 13.51 -9.38 3.33
CA ARG A 87 13.75 -10.79 3.72
C ARG A 87 12.81 -11.78 3.05
N PHE A 88 11.69 -11.32 2.49
CA PHE A 88 10.72 -12.17 1.78
C PHE A 88 10.81 -12.05 0.26
N LYS A 89 11.79 -11.31 -0.28
CA LYS A 89 11.91 -11.02 -1.71
C LYS A 89 12.08 -12.27 -2.59
N GLU A 90 12.62 -13.34 -2.02
CA GLU A 90 12.89 -14.56 -2.78
C GLU A 90 11.58 -15.27 -3.11
N GLY A 91 11.36 -15.50 -4.41
CA GLY A 91 10.16 -16.14 -4.95
C GLY A 91 8.88 -15.32 -4.79
N ARG A 92 8.96 -14.01 -4.55
CA ARG A 92 7.79 -13.13 -4.38
C ARG A 92 7.95 -11.79 -5.12
N PRO A 93 6.85 -11.17 -5.57
CA PRO A 93 6.88 -9.81 -6.10
C PRO A 93 7.36 -8.84 -5.01
N PHE A 94 8.50 -8.19 -5.25
CA PHE A 94 9.14 -7.30 -4.29
C PHE A 94 9.35 -5.90 -4.86
N VAL A 95 8.87 -4.88 -4.15
CA VAL A 95 9.00 -3.47 -4.50
C VAL A 95 10.03 -2.80 -3.58
N PRO A 96 11.27 -2.52 -4.04
CA PRO A 96 12.25 -1.84 -3.21
C PRO A 96 11.91 -0.36 -3.03
N GLY A 97 12.25 0.20 -1.86
CA GLY A 97 12.04 1.62 -1.54
C GLY A 97 11.76 1.88 -0.05
N CYS A 98 11.85 3.15 0.37
CA CYS A 98 11.58 3.56 1.76
C CYS A 98 11.02 5.00 1.87
N PRO A 99 9.75 5.24 1.51
CA PRO A 99 8.83 4.29 0.91
C PRO A 99 9.06 4.15 -0.61
N PRO A 100 8.60 3.07 -1.24
CA PRO A 100 8.55 3.00 -2.69
C PRO A 100 7.57 4.01 -3.28
N VAL A 101 7.84 4.47 -4.50
CA VAL A 101 6.95 5.34 -5.25
C VAL A 101 5.85 4.53 -5.94
N VAL A 102 4.69 5.14 -6.14
CA VAL A 102 3.49 4.48 -6.70
C VAL A 102 3.74 3.84 -8.07
N SER A 103 4.48 4.50 -8.96
CA SER A 103 4.81 3.96 -10.29
C SER A 103 5.64 2.68 -10.23
N GLN A 104 6.50 2.55 -9.21
CA GLN A 104 7.33 1.37 -9.01
C GLN A 104 6.50 0.19 -8.48
N ILE A 105 5.52 0.47 -7.60
CA ILE A 105 4.56 -0.54 -7.15
C ILE A 105 3.79 -1.10 -8.36
N LEU A 106 3.32 -0.21 -9.25
CA LEU A 106 2.61 -0.61 -10.47
C LEU A 106 3.49 -1.46 -11.40
N ALA A 107 4.73 -1.05 -11.65
CA ALA A 107 5.63 -1.78 -12.55
C ALA A 107 5.86 -3.23 -12.10
N VAL A 108 6.12 -3.43 -10.80
CA VAL A 108 6.28 -4.79 -10.24
C VAL A 108 4.96 -5.56 -10.28
N TYR A 109 3.82 -4.90 -10.05
CA TYR A 109 2.52 -5.55 -10.17
C TYR A 109 2.28 -6.09 -11.59
N ASP A 110 2.50 -5.25 -12.61
CA ASP A 110 2.34 -5.63 -14.01
C ASP A 110 3.33 -6.72 -14.45
N GLU A 111 4.54 -6.78 -13.88
CA GLU A 111 5.53 -7.83 -14.20
C GLU A 111 5.15 -9.21 -13.62
N TYR A 112 4.51 -9.25 -12.45
CA TYR A 112 4.28 -10.50 -11.72
C TYR A 112 2.86 -11.05 -11.84
N PHE A 113 1.87 -10.20 -12.05
CA PHE A 113 0.44 -10.58 -12.00
C PHE A 113 -0.27 -10.47 -13.37
N ARG A 114 0.44 -10.09 -14.42
CA ARG A 114 -0.05 -10.01 -15.81
C ARG A 114 0.76 -10.89 -16.72
#